data_AF-A0A833USQ3-F1
#
_entry.id   AF-A0A833USQ3-F1
#
_cell.length_a   1.000
_cell.length_b   1.000
_cell.length_c   1.000
_cell.angle_alpha   90.00
_cell.angle_beta   90.00
_cell.angle_gamma   90.00
#
_symmetry.space_group_name_H-M   'P 1'
#
loop_
_entity.id
_entity.type
_entity.pdbx_description
1 polymer ?
#
loop_
_entity_poly.entity_id
_entity_poly.type
_entity_poly.pdbx_seq_one_letter_code
_entity_poly.pdbx_strand_id
1 'polypeptide(L)'
;MEIGRIAHNPYLLPSLERLLIDHARLGKIFYRSPTTEDMQEDLNTAVLQHEQIIEAIEAHNAGEAGEIIRLHMDLSRRRMTEYVVPVGIEVPISY
;
A
#
# COMPACT_ATOMS: atom_id res chain seq x y z
N MET A 1 5.37 13.58 2.78
CA MET A 1 4.32 14.60 2.89
C MET A 1 4.32 15.61 1.75
N GLU A 2 5.42 15.75 1.00
CA GLU A 2 5.56 16.77 -0.05
C GLU A 2 4.45 16.71 -1.11
N ILE A 3 4.05 15.52 -1.59
CA ILE A 3 2.95 15.37 -2.58
C ILE A 3 1.65 16.01 -2.07
N GLY A 4 1.32 15.84 -0.79
CA GLY A 4 0.13 16.45 -0.18
C GLY A 4 0.22 17.98 -0.09
N ARG A 5 1.42 18.53 0.13
CA ARG A 5 1.65 19.99 0.12
C ARG A 5 1.56 20.56 -1.29
N ILE A 6 2.15 19.86 -2.28
CA ILE A 6 2.14 20.23 -3.70
C ILE A 6 0.71 20.26 -4.26
N ALA A 7 -0.19 19.42 -3.75
CA ALA A 7 -1.60 19.42 -4.15
C ALA A 7 -2.35 20.71 -3.76
N HIS A 8 -1.82 21.53 -2.85
CA HIS A 8 -2.42 22.80 -2.40
C HIS A 8 -3.91 22.72 -2.05
N ASN A 9 -4.35 21.55 -1.54
CA ASN A 9 -5.73 21.30 -1.15
C ASN A 9 -5.81 21.03 0.35
N PRO A 10 -6.34 21.99 1.15
CA PRO A 10 -6.37 21.87 2.60
C PRO A 10 -7.28 20.73 3.09
N TYR A 11 -8.18 20.22 2.25
CA TYR A 11 -9.05 19.10 2.59
C TYR A 11 -8.39 17.73 2.34
N LEU A 12 -7.42 17.66 1.42
CA LEU A 12 -6.75 16.40 1.09
C LEU A 12 -5.58 16.09 2.03
N LEU A 13 -4.86 17.11 2.49
CA LEU A 13 -3.67 16.91 3.32
C LEU A 13 -3.98 16.08 4.59
N PRO A 14 -4.98 16.42 5.43
CA PRO A 14 -5.28 15.64 6.64
C PRO A 14 -5.64 14.17 6.34
N SER A 15 -6.39 13.94 5.25
CA SER A 15 -6.78 12.59 4.83
C SER A 15 -5.58 11.77 4.38
N LEU A 16 -4.65 12.40 3.65
CA LEU A 16 -3.41 11.77 3.22
C LEU A 16 -2.51 11.40 4.42
N GLU A 17 -2.40 12.26 5.43
CA GLU A 17 -1.59 11.95 6.62
C GLU A 17 -2.10 10.70 7.32
N ARG A 18 -3.42 10.61 7.50
CA ARG A 18 -4.02 9.46 8.15
C ARG A 18 -3.82 8.19 7.35
N LEU A 19 -4.04 8.26 6.04
CA LEU A 19 -3.83 7.14 5.12
C LEU A 19 -2.38 6.62 5.19
N LEU A 20 -1.38 7.50 5.18
CA LEU A 20 0.04 7.12 5.21
C LEU A 20 0.44 6.46 6.53
N ILE A 21 -0.10 6.92 7.67
CA ILE A 21 0.12 6.28 8.96
C ILE A 21 -0.40 4.84 8.94
N ASP A 22 -1.63 4.65 8.47
CA ASP A 22 -2.26 3.34 8.42
C ASP A 22 -1.54 2.43 7.41
N HIS A 23 -1.16 2.96 6.24
CA HIS A 23 -0.40 2.24 5.22
C HIS A 23 0.98 1.79 5.71
N ALA A 24 1.75 2.67 6.39
CA ALA A 24 3.04 2.31 6.95
C ALA A 24 2.93 1.25 8.06
N ARG A 25 1.89 1.33 8.89
CA ARG A 25 1.62 0.33 9.93
C ARG A 25 1.35 -1.04 9.32
N LEU A 26 0.55 -1.08 8.26
CA LEU A 26 0.22 -2.31 7.54
C LEU A 26 1.44 -2.89 6.83
N GLY A 27 2.23 -2.07 6.14
CA GLY A 27 3.48 -2.51 5.51
C GLY A 27 4.45 -3.17 6.50
N LYS A 28 4.54 -2.65 7.73
CA LYS A 28 5.36 -3.25 8.80
C LYS A 28 4.86 -4.62 9.27
N ILE A 29 3.56 -4.91 9.14
CA ILE A 29 2.99 -6.21 9.51
C ILE A 29 3.27 -7.23 8.40
N PHE A 30 3.10 -6.83 7.14
CA PHE A 30 3.29 -7.72 6.00
C PHE A 30 4.76 -8.04 5.80
N TYR A 31 5.63 -7.04 5.64
CA TYR A 31 7.02 -7.27 5.26
C TYR A 31 7.93 -7.60 6.45
N ARG A 32 7.42 -8.32 7.45
CA ARG A 32 8.27 -8.82 8.55
C ARG A 32 9.24 -9.87 8.03
N SER A 33 10.49 -9.71 8.40
CA SER A 33 11.54 -10.64 8.03
C SER A 33 11.42 -11.96 8.82
N PRO A 34 11.69 -13.11 8.19
CA PRO A 34 12.01 -13.28 6.78
C PRO A 34 10.76 -13.24 5.90
N THR A 35 10.83 -12.49 4.80
CA THR A 35 9.78 -12.45 3.76
C THR A 35 9.93 -13.65 2.84
N THR A 36 8.81 -14.18 2.33
CA THR A 36 8.82 -15.16 1.25
C THR A 36 9.26 -14.51 -0.07
N GLU A 37 9.59 -15.32 -1.07
CA GLU A 37 10.09 -14.85 -2.38
C GLU A 37 9.08 -13.94 -3.08
N ASP A 38 7.80 -14.32 -3.10
CA ASP A 38 6.71 -13.54 -3.67
C ASP A 38 6.50 -12.19 -2.96
N MET A 39 6.71 -12.13 -1.64
CA MET A 39 6.67 -10.87 -0.90
C MET A 39 7.84 -9.95 -1.24
N GLN A 40 9.01 -10.53 -1.56
CA GLN A 40 10.16 -9.76 -2.02
C GLN A 40 9.94 -9.21 -3.43
N GLU A 41 9.28 -9.96 -4.32
CA GLU A 41 8.88 -9.48 -5.65
C GLU A 41 7.86 -8.32 -5.56
N ASP A 42 6.88 -8.41 -4.66
CA ASP A 42 5.93 -7.33 -4.41
C ASP A 42 6.62 -6.08 -3.88
N LEU A 43 7.62 -6.21 -2.99
CA LEU A 43 8.43 -5.08 -2.54
C LEU A 43 9.16 -4.42 -3.71
N ASN A 44 9.78 -5.21 -4.58
CA ASN A 44 10.48 -4.67 -5.75
C ASN A 44 9.50 -3.95 -6.69
N THR A 45 8.30 -4.50 -6.86
CA THR A 45 7.24 -3.87 -7.65
C THR A 45 6.77 -2.56 -7.02
N ALA A 46 6.57 -2.52 -5.71
CA ALA A 46 6.18 -1.31 -4.99
C ALA A 46 7.23 -0.19 -5.12
N VAL A 47 8.53 -0.54 -5.05
CA VAL A 47 9.63 0.41 -5.29
C VAL A 47 9.56 0.96 -6.71
N LEU A 48 9.41 0.10 -7.72
CA LEU A 48 9.30 0.54 -9.12
C LEU A 48 8.11 1.47 -9.33
N GLN A 49 6.96 1.16 -8.73
CA GLN A 49 5.77 2.00 -8.82
C GLN A 49 5.95 3.36 -8.15
N HIS A 50 6.73 3.47 -7.07
CA HIS A 50 7.07 4.77 -6.49
C HIS A 50 7.88 5.64 -7.44
N GLU A 51 8.87 5.07 -8.11
CA GLU A 51 9.66 5.79 -9.13
C GLU A 51 8.76 6.25 -10.29
N GLN A 52 7.89 5.37 -10.80
CA GLN A 52 6.94 5.72 -11.87
C GLN A 52 5.96 6.85 -11.46
N ILE A 53 5.54 6.89 -10.19
CA ILE A 53 4.71 8.00 -9.67
C ILE A 53 5.50 9.31 -9.72
N ILE A 54 6.77 9.29 -9.34
CA ILE A 54 7.64 10.47 -9.38
C ILE A 54 7.80 10.95 -10.83
N GLU A 55 8.14 10.05 -11.75
CA GLU A 55 8.28 10.36 -13.19
C GLU A 55 7.00 10.97 -13.77
N ALA A 56 5.83 10.40 -13.47
CA ALA A 56 4.54 10.92 -13.93
C ALA A 56 4.22 12.30 -13.35
N ILE A 57 4.59 12.57 -12.09
CA ILE A 57 4.45 13.89 -11.47
C ILE A 57 5.38 14.91 -12.14
N GLU A 58 6.64 14.54 -12.40
CA GLU A 58 7.62 15.39 -13.09
C GLU A 58 7.18 15.73 -14.52
N ALA A 59 6.56 14.77 -15.21
CA ALA A 59 5.96 14.96 -16.53
C ALA A 59 4.63 15.74 -16.50
N HIS A 60 4.15 16.15 -15.32
CA HIS A 60 2.84 16.77 -15.09
C HIS A 60 1.65 15.91 -15.61
N ASN A 61 1.83 14.59 -15.67
CA ASN A 61 0.82 13.65 -16.14
C ASN A 61 -0.03 13.10 -14.98
N ALA A 62 -1.01 13.88 -14.56
CA ALA A 62 -1.88 13.52 -13.44
C ALA A 62 -2.68 12.21 -13.67
N GLY A 63 -3.03 11.91 -14.93
CA GLY A 63 -3.79 10.70 -15.26
C GLY A 63 -2.97 9.43 -15.03
N GLU A 64 -1.73 9.43 -15.51
CA GLU A 64 -0.79 8.33 -15.32
C GLU A 64 -0.41 8.16 -13.84
N ALA A 65 -0.11 9.26 -13.14
CA ALA A 65 0.15 9.22 -11.70
C ALA A 65 -1.03 8.60 -10.93
N GLY A 66 -2.27 8.94 -11.30
CA GLY A 66 -3.48 8.37 -10.71
C GLY A 66 -3.61 6.86 -10.91
N GLU A 67 -3.34 6.38 -12.13
CA GLU A 67 -3.39 4.94 -12.42
C GLU A 67 -2.30 4.15 -11.68
N ILE A 68 -1.07 4.66 -11.62
CA ILE A 68 0.03 3.98 -10.91
C ILE A 68 -0.26 3.94 -9.41
N ILE A 69 -0.77 5.02 -8.82
CA ILE A 69 -1.20 5.04 -7.40
C ILE A 69 -2.28 3.99 -7.15
N ARG A 70 -3.26 3.86 -8.05
CA ARG A 70 -4.30 2.81 -7.92
C ARG A 70 -3.68 1.42 -7.93
N LEU A 71 -2.78 1.13 -8.87
CA LEU A 71 -2.07 -0.15 -8.96
C LEU A 71 -1.25 -0.43 -7.69
N HIS A 72 -0.58 0.59 -7.14
CA HIS A 72 0.20 0.47 -5.92
C HIS A 72 -0.66 0.13 -4.68
N MET A 73 -1.83 0.76 -4.58
CA MET A 73 -2.77 0.47 -3.49
C MET A 73 -3.41 -0.91 -3.65
N ASP A 74 -3.69 -1.35 -4.88
CA ASP A 74 -4.21 -2.69 -5.16
C ASP A 74 -3.20 -3.80 -4.82
N LEU A 75 -1.91 -3.58 -5.11
CA LEU A 75 -0.82 -4.48 -4.71
C LEU A 75 -0.83 -4.70 -3.19
N SER A 76 -0.92 -3.62 -2.43
CA SER A 76 -1.00 -3.65 -0.96
C SER A 76 -2.29 -4.34 -0.45
N ARG A 77 -3.42 -4.12 -1.13
CA ARG A 77 -4.72 -4.71 -0.76
C ARG A 77 -4.76 -6.22 -0.91
N ARG A 78 -4.15 -6.79 -1.96
CA ARG A 78 -4.11 -8.25 -2.16
C ARG A 78 -3.51 -8.94 -0.93
N ARG A 79 -2.41 -8.41 -0.41
CA ARG A 79 -1.76 -8.89 0.81
C ARG A 79 -2.56 -8.65 2.07
N MET A 80 -3.22 -7.50 2.22
CA MET A 80 -4.11 -7.26 3.37
C MET A 80 -5.20 -8.33 3.51
N THR A 81 -5.72 -8.83 2.38
CA THR A 81 -6.81 -9.82 2.39
C THR A 81 -6.37 -11.16 2.98
N GLU A 82 -5.08 -11.53 2.87
CA GLU A 82 -4.52 -12.76 3.41
C GLU A 82 -4.51 -12.79 4.96
N TYR A 83 -4.43 -11.63 5.61
CA TYR A 83 -4.34 -11.52 7.08
C TYR A 83 -5.68 -11.20 7.77
N VAL A 84 -6.74 -10.93 7.01
CA VAL A 84 -8.09 -10.67 7.53
C VAL A 84 -8.93 -11.96 7.58
N VAL A 85 -8.44 -13.06 7.00
CA VAL A 85 -9.07 -14.38 7.14
C VAL A 85 -8.99 -14.80 8.61
N PRO A 86 -10.12 -15.01 9.31
CA PRO A 86 -10.10 -15.48 10.68
C PRO A 86 -9.38 -16.84 10.73
N VAL A 87 -8.47 -17.02 11.70
CA VAL A 87 -7.94 -18.36 12.01
C VAL A 87 -9.16 -19.24 12.32
N GLY A 88 -9.37 -20.28 11.53
CA GLY A 88 -10.46 -21.23 11.76
C GLY A 88 -10.33 -21.78 13.17
N ILE A 89 -11.33 -21.52 14.01
CA ILE A 89 -11.38 -22.14 15.34
C ILE A 89 -11.80 -23.59 15.11
N GLU A 90 -10.86 -24.52 15.22
CA GLU A 90 -11.18 -25.93 15.38
C GLU A 90 -11.82 -26.11 16.76
N VAL A 91 -13.14 -26.27 16.79
CA VAL A 91 -13.86 -26.65 17.99
C VAL A 91 -13.86 -28.18 18.07
N PRO A 92 -13.13 -28.82 19.00
CA PRO A 92 -13.21 -30.26 19.18
C PRO A 92 -14.62 -30.61 19.68
N ILE A 93 -15.38 -31.35 18.87
CA ILE A 93 -16.66 -31.91 19.29
C ILE A 93 -16.34 -33.20 20.05
N SER A 94 -16.33 -33.16 21.39
CA SER A 94 -16.35 -34.37 22.19
C SER A 94 -17.78 -34.89 22.27
N TYR A 95 -17.99 -36.13 21.83
CA TYR A 95 -19.18 -36.93 22.19
C TYR A 95 -18.93 -37.65 23.51
#